data_AF-A0A8T6G8B3-F1
#
_entry.id   AF-A0A8T6G8B3-F1
#
_cell.length_a   1.000
_cell.length_b   1.000
_cell.length_c   1.000
_cell.angle_alpha   90.00
_cell.angle_beta   90.00
_cell.angle_gamma   90.00
#
_symmetry.space_group_name_H-M   'P 1'
#
loop_
_entity.id
_entity.type
_entity.pdbx_description
1 polymer ?
#
loop_
_entity_poly.entity_id
_entity_poly.type
_entity_poly.pdbx_seq_one_letter_code
_entity_poly.pdbx_strand_id
1 'polypeptide(L)' 'MAAPVMVSFGWTGENREIKVVQQDDGWHTEHLIDGAPDQQLIRLFGTNVIPTPWAADADRDAVVEDLSVRNPNSTVS' A
#
# COMPACT_ATOMS: atom_id res chain seq x y z
N MET A 1 -6.80 8.83 -14.62
CA MET A 1 -6.13 8.17 -13.49
C MET A 1 -7.16 7.27 -12.82
N ALA A 2 -6.87 5.98 -12.68
CA ALA A 2 -7.75 5.08 -11.94
C ALA A 2 -7.81 5.50 -10.46
N ALA A 3 -8.93 5.26 -9.79
CA ALA A 3 -9.01 5.49 -8.35
C ALA A 3 -7.99 4.60 -7.62
N PRO A 4 -7.33 5.12 -6.57
CA PRO A 4 -6.43 4.31 -5.75
C PRO A 4 -7.20 3.18 -5.07
N VAL A 5 -6.60 1.99 -5.00
CA VAL A 5 -7.18 0.82 -4.31
C VAL A 5 -6.55 0.72 -2.93
N MET A 6 -7.35 0.43 -1.91
CA MET A 6 -6.88 0.23 -0.55
C MET A 6 -6.88 -1.25 -0.21
N VAL A 7 -5.78 -1.71 0.38
CA VAL A 7 -5.59 -3.05 0.92
C VAL A 7 -5.33 -2.89 2.41
N SER A 8 -6.34 -3.20 3.22
CA SER A 8 -6.29 -3.02 4.68
C SER A 8 -6.09 -4.36 5.35
N PHE A 9 -5.20 -4.44 6.32
CA PHE A 9 -4.99 -5.65 7.12
C PHE A 9 -4.77 -5.28 8.57
N GLY A 10 -5.43 -6.01 9.47
CA GLY A 10 -5.29 -5.81 10.90
C GLY A 10 -3.96 -6.39 11.41
N TRP A 11 -3.16 -5.57 12.08
CA TRP A 11 -1.99 -6.05 12.83
C TRP A 11 -2.03 -5.46 14.24
N THR A 12 -1.97 -6.31 15.27
CA THR A 12 -1.75 -5.91 16.68
C THR A 12 -2.56 -4.69 17.14
N GLY A 13 -3.89 -4.74 17.02
CA GLY A 13 -4.77 -3.70 17.53
C GLY A 13 -4.81 -2.40 16.71
N GLU A 14 -4.10 -2.34 15.58
CA GLU A 14 -4.09 -1.23 14.63
C GLU A 14 -4.82 -1.63 13.34
N ASN A 15 -5.55 -0.68 12.72
CA ASN A 15 -6.04 -0.84 11.36
C ASN A 15 -4.99 -0.28 10.39
N ARG A 16 -4.14 -1.16 9.84
CA ARG A 16 -3.13 -0.76 8.86
C ARG A 16 -3.72 -0.84 7.46
N GLU A 17 -3.51 0.22 6.69
CA GLU A 17 -4.03 0.33 5.34
C GLU A 17 -2.89 0.63 4.39
N ILE A 18 -2.82 -0.11 3.29
CA ILE A 18 -1.92 0.15 2.18
C ILE A 18 -2.75 0.65 1.02
N LYS A 19 -2.53 1.90 0.64
CA LYS A 19 -3.10 2.47 -0.57
C LYS A 19 -2.09 2.33 -1.70
N VAL A 20 -2.49 1.60 -2.73
CA VAL A 20 -1.68 1.38 -3.93
C VAL A 20 -1.87 2.58 -4.86
N VAL A 21 -0.79 3.27 -5.19
CA VAL A 21 -0.80 4.46 -6.05
C VAL A 21 0.21 4.29 -7.19
N GLN A 22 -0.19 4.69 -8.39
CA GLN A 22 0.70 4.73 -9.55
C GLN A 22 1.28 6.14 -9.63
N GLN A 23 2.61 6.24 -9.68
CA GLN A 23 3.35 7.49 -9.89
C GLN A 23 4.15 7.41 -11.19
N ASP A 24 4.71 8.53 -11.64
CA ASP A 24 5.36 8.67 -12.96
C ASP A 24 6.50 7.68 -13.21
N ASP A 25 7.12 7.18 -12.13
CA ASP A 25 8.26 6.27 -12.11
C ASP A 25 7.87 4.81 -11.76
N GLY A 26 6.60 4.55 -11.42
CA GLY A 26 6.10 3.20 -11.15
C GLY A 26 5.08 3.11 -10.02
N TRP A 27 4.85 1.89 -9.54
CA TRP A 27 3.92 1.64 -8.45
C TRP A 27 4.52 1.98 -7.10
N HIS A 28 3.71 2.57 -6.23
CA HIS A 28 4.05 2.96 -4.88
C HIS A 28 2.96 2.49 -3.91
N THR A 29 3.36 2.23 -2.67
CA THR A 29 2.44 1.94 -1.58
C THR A 29 2.48 3.04 -0.55
N GLU A 30 1.35 3.70 -0.32
CA GLU A 30 1.15 4.63 0.77
C GLU A 30 0.64 3.87 2.00
N HIS A 31 1.42 3.89 3.08
CA HIS A 31 1.12 3.17 4.31
C HIS A 31 0.44 4.09 5.33
N LEU A 32 -0.66 3.61 5.88
CA LEU A 32 -1.54 4.34 6.79
C LEU A 32 -1.86 3.48 8.02
N ILE A 33 -2.05 4.14 9.15
CA ILE A 33 -2.59 3.57 10.39
C ILE A 33 -3.79 4.43 10.79
N ASP A 34 -4.97 3.81 10.88
CA ASP A 34 -6.23 4.49 11.19
C ASP A 34 -6.48 5.71 10.28
N GLY A 35 -6.21 5.56 8.97
CA GLY A 35 -6.34 6.62 7.97
C GLY A 35 -5.28 7.74 8.03
N ALA A 36 -4.32 7.68 8.95
CA ALA A 36 -3.23 8.65 9.07
C ALA A 36 -1.89 8.06 8.59
N PRO A 37 -0.94 8.88 8.07
CA PRO A 37 0.37 8.40 7.66
C PRO A 37 1.11 7.62 8.75
N ASP A 38 1.60 6.42 8.42
CA ASP A 38 2.35 5.58 9.36
C ASP A 38 3.60 6.32 9.87
N GLN A 39 3.53 6.76 11.12
CA GLN A 39 4.59 7.54 11.76
C GLN A 39 5.85 6.71 12.01
N GLN A 40 5.76 5.39 12.10
CA GLN A 40 6.93 4.53 12.24
C GLN A 40 7.73 4.51 10.94
N LEU A 41 7.05 4.34 9.80
CA LEU A 41 7.69 4.41 8.48
C LEU A 41 8.30 5.78 8.22
N ILE A 42 7.59 6.86 8.55
CA ILE A 42 8.12 8.24 8.42
C ILE A 42 9.39 8.41 9.26
N ARG A 43 9.42 7.90 10.50
CA ARG A 43 10.63 8.00 11.35
C ARG A 43 11.81 7.20 10.82
N LEU A 44 11.57 6.06 10.17
CA LEU A 44 12.61 5.18 9.66
C LEU A 44 13.13 5.59 8.27
N PHE A 45 12.23 6.01 7.38
CA PHE A 45 12.52 6.25 5.97
C PHE A 45 12.29 7.70 5.52
N GLY A 46 11.77 8.56 6.39
CA GLY A 46 11.42 9.95 6.07
C GLY A 46 10.09 10.10 5.30
N THR A 47 9.39 9.01 4.99
CA THR A 47 8.15 8.99 4.20
C THR A 47 7.27 7.80 4.60
N ASN A 48 5.95 7.90 4.37
CA ASN A 48 5.01 6.78 4.44
C ASN A 48 4.69 6.17 3.05
N VAL A 49 5.26 6.73 1.98
CA VAL A 49 5.10 6.25 0.61
C VAL A 49 6.36 5.53 0.19
N ILE A 50 6.22 4.24 -0.13
CA ILE A 50 7.34 3.35 -0.41
C ILE A 50 7.29 2.93 -1.89
N PRO A 51 8.39 3.07 -2.65
CA PRO A 51 8.46 2.56 -4.01
C PRO A 51 8.40 1.05 -4.01
N THR A 52 7.74 0.48 -5.01
CA THR A 52 7.55 -0.96 -5.12
C THR A 52 8.37 -1.53 -6.27
N PRO A 53 8.63 -2.85 -6.28
CA PRO A 53 9.34 -3.49 -7.39
C PRO A 53 8.47 -3.73 -8.63
N TRP A 54 7.16 -3.42 -8.60
CA TRP A 54 6.30 -3.61 -9.75
C TRP A 54 6.60 -2.57 -10.83
N ALA A 55 6.73 -3.04 -12.08
CA ALA A 55 6.97 -2.18 -13.22
C ALA A 55 5.79 -1.22 -13.44
N ALA A 56 6.05 -0.03 -13.99
CA ALA A 56 5.02 0.99 -14.18
C ALA A 56 3.85 0.54 -15.07
N ASP A 57 4.08 -0.44 -15.95
CA ASP A 57 3.09 -1.08 -16.82
C ASP A 57 2.41 -2.32 -16.21
N ALA A 58 2.78 -2.72 -14.99
CA ALA A 58 2.15 -3.82 -14.29
C ALA A 58 0.66 -3.53 -14.07
N ASP A 59 -0.15 -4.56 -14.29
CA ASP A 59 -1.60 -4.47 -14.09
C ASP A 59 -1.91 -4.23 -12.60
N ARG A 60 -2.80 -3.26 -12.34
CA ARG A 60 -3.19 -2.87 -10.99
C ARG A 60 -3.74 -4.05 -10.19
N ASP A 61 -4.58 -4.87 -10.81
CA ASP A 61 -5.26 -5.96 -10.12
C ASP A 61 -4.25 -7.06 -9.79
N ALA A 62 -3.23 -7.27 -10.64
CA ALA A 62 -2.09 -8.13 -10.33
C ALA A 62 -1.23 -7.62 -9.17
N VAL A 63 -1.00 -6.30 -9.08
CA VAL A 63 -0.30 -5.67 -7.94
C VAL A 63 -1.09 -5.89 -6.64
N VAL A 64 -2.39 -5.64 -6.66
CA VAL A 64 -3.29 -5.80 -5.51
C VAL A 64 -3.41 -7.27 -5.09
N GLU A 65 -3.49 -8.19 -6.05
CA GLU A 65 -3.51 -9.64 -5.79
C GLU A 65 -2.22 -10.08 -5.09
N ASP A 66 -1.04 -9.73 -5.61
CA ASP A 66 0.24 -10.10 -4.99
C ASP A 66 0.37 -9.50 -3.58
N LEU A 67 -0.06 -8.25 -3.39
CA LEU A 67 -0.13 -7.61 -2.06
C LEU A 67 -1.06 -8.35 -1.09
N SER A 68 -2.22 -8.79 -1.57
CA SER A 68 -3.21 -9.52 -0.75
C SER A 68 -2.72 -10.94 -0.42
N VAL A 69 -2.04 -11.61 -1.35
CA VAL A 69 -1.42 -12.92 -1.12
C VAL A 69 -0.33 -12.85 -0.05
N ARG A 70 0.49 -11.79 -0.05
CA ARG A 70 1.50 -11.55 0.98
C ARG A 70 0.90 -11.20 2.34
N ASN A 71 -0.32 -10.69 2.37
CA ASN A 71 -1.05 -10.29 3.57
C ASN A 71 -2.37 -11.07 3.69
N PRO A 72 -2.36 -12.37 4.04
CA PRO A 72 -3.53 -13.25 3.89
C PRO A 72 -4.77 -12.86 4.71
N ASN A 73 -4.63 -11.94 5.67
CA ASN A 73 -5.75 -11.39 6.45
C ASN A 73 -6.22 -10.02 5.92
N SER A 74 -5.81 -9.63 4.71
CA SER A 74 -6.18 -8.34 4.14
C SER A 74 -7.58 -8.33 3.54
N THR A 75 -8.21 -7.17 3.59
CA THR A 75 -9.44 -6.81 2.89
C THR A 75 -9.10 -5.76 1.85
N VAL A 76 -9.62 -5.91 0.63
CA VAL A 76 -9.45 -4.95 -0.46
C VAL A 76 -10.73 -4.12 -0.60
N SER A 77 -10.61 -2.79 -0.69
CA SER A 77 -11.73 -1.84 -0.82
C SER A 77 -11.44 -0.70 -1.78
#